data_AF-A0A5C8SY49-F1
#
_entry.id   AF-A0A5C8SY49-F1
#
_cell.length_a   1.000
_cell.length_b   1.000
_cell.length_c   1.000
_cell.angle_alpha   90.00
_cell.angle_beta   90.00
_cell.angle_gamma   90.00
#
_symmetry.space_group_name_H-M   'P 1'
#
loop_
_entity.id
_entity.type
_entity.pdbx_description
1 polymer ?
#
loop_
_entity_poly.entity_id
_entity_poly.type
_entity_poly.pdbx_seq_one_letter_code
_entity_poly.pdbx_strand_id
1 'polypeptide(L)' 'AWQLVDAAGCRGLTRGGAQVSEMHCNFLINRDGATAADIEGLGEEVRRRVHETSGVALHWEIKRIGVSADGSTPTFT' A
#
# COMPACT_ATOMS: atom_id res chain seq x y z
N ALA A 1 -7.12 10.74 -3.18
CA ALA A 1 -6.54 9.37 -3.19
C ALA A 1 -7.57 8.32 -2.80
N TRP A 2 -8.16 8.36 -1.60
CA TRP A 2 -9.08 7.31 -1.11
C TRP A 2 -10.17 6.87 -2.09
N GLN A 3 -10.83 7.79 -2.81
CA GLN A 3 -11.84 7.46 -3.81
C GLN A 3 -11.30 6.64 -4.98
N LEU A 4 -10.08 6.94 -5.44
CA LEU A 4 -9.43 6.17 -6.51
C LEU A 4 -9.02 4.79 -6.02
N VAL A 5 -8.52 4.69 -4.77
CA VAL A 5 -8.18 3.42 -4.13
C VAL A 5 -9.42 2.54 -3.98
N ASP A 6 -10.54 3.12 -3.56
CA ASP A 6 -11.83 2.42 -3.44
C ASP A 6 -12.37 1.98 -4.81
N ALA A 7 -12.37 2.88 -5.80
CA ALA A 7 -12.79 2.59 -7.17
C ALA A 7 -11.90 1.52 -7.85
N ALA A 8 -10.63 1.43 -7.47
CA ALA A 8 -9.71 0.37 -7.88
C ALA A 8 -9.93 -0.97 -7.14
N GLY A 9 -11.03 -1.09 -6.36
CA GLY A 9 -11.40 -2.31 -5.65
C GLY A 9 -10.44 -2.68 -4.52
N CYS A 10 -9.75 -1.71 -3.93
CA CYS A 10 -8.76 -1.98 -2.90
C CYS A 10 -9.31 -1.96 -1.47
N ARG A 11 -10.57 -1.56 -1.24
CA ARG A 11 -11.18 -1.60 0.10
C ARG A 11 -11.16 -3.02 0.66
N GLY A 12 -10.63 -3.19 1.87
CA GLY A 12 -10.51 -4.50 2.51
C GLY A 12 -9.42 -5.40 1.90
N LEU A 13 -8.70 -4.96 0.86
CA LEU A 13 -7.62 -5.73 0.22
C LEU A 13 -6.56 -6.08 1.25
N THR A 14 -6.08 -7.33 1.21
CA THR A 14 -5.12 -7.87 2.17
C THR A 14 -3.84 -8.35 1.47
N ARG A 15 -2.73 -8.31 2.23
CA ARG A 15 -1.47 -8.96 1.88
C ARG A 15 -0.75 -9.32 3.19
N GLY A 16 -0.51 -10.62 3.42
CA GLY A 16 0.00 -11.08 4.71
C GLY A 16 -0.87 -10.58 5.87
N GLY A 17 -0.26 -10.01 6.91
CA GLY A 17 -0.98 -9.38 8.03
C GLY A 17 -1.54 -7.98 7.76
N ALA A 18 -1.25 -7.38 6.59
CA ALA A 18 -1.65 -6.02 6.24
C ALA A 18 -3.02 -5.97 5.53
N GLN A 19 -3.78 -4.90 5.75
CA GLN A 19 -5.08 -4.65 5.10
C GLN A 19 -5.32 -3.18 4.77
N VAL A 20 -5.96 -2.88 3.63
CA VAL A 20 -6.54 -1.56 3.38
C VAL A 20 -7.84 -1.43 4.17
N SER A 21 -7.95 -0.40 4.99
CA SER A 21 -9.12 -0.17 5.86
C SER A 21 -10.45 -0.24 5.09
N GLU A 22 -11.41 -0.99 5.65
CA GLU A 22 -12.78 -1.04 5.16
C GLU A 22 -13.56 0.24 5.41
N MET A 23 -13.09 1.12 6.30
CA MET A 23 -13.75 2.39 6.61
C MET A 23 -13.20 3.52 5.73
N HIS A 24 -11.87 3.65 5.65
CA HIS A 24 -11.23 4.75 4.93
C HIS A 24 -9.94 4.30 4.23
N CYS A 25 -9.99 4.18 2.89
CA CYS A 25 -8.97 3.52 2.08
C CYS A 25 -7.56 4.15 2.07
N ASN A 26 -7.35 5.31 2.70
CA ASN A 26 -6.00 5.84 2.92
C ASN A 26 -5.24 5.15 4.08
N PHE A 27 -5.91 4.32 4.89
CA PHE A 27 -5.26 3.63 5.99
C PHE A 27 -4.86 2.20 5.59
N LEU A 28 -3.57 1.90 5.74
CA LEU A 28 -3.06 0.53 5.77
C LEU A 28 -2.98 0.10 7.24
N ILE A 29 -3.67 -0.99 7.55
CA ILE A 29 -3.86 -1.52 8.90
C ILE A 29 -2.97 -2.76 9.05
N ASN A 30 -2.22 -2.81 10.14
CA ASN A 30 -1.66 -4.06 10.64
C ASN A 30 -2.77 -4.79 11.42
N ARG A 31 -3.31 -5.87 10.87
CA ARG A 31 -4.41 -6.62 11.51
C ARG A 31 -3.90 -7.52 12.63
N ASP A 32 -2.75 -8.14 12.40
CA ASP A 32 -1.97 -8.88 13.38
C ASP A 32 -0.65 -9.33 12.73
N GLY A 33 0.49 -9.08 13.38
CA GLY A 33 1.79 -9.54 12.91
C GLY A 33 2.23 -9.06 11.52
N ALA A 34 1.62 -8.03 10.92
CA ALA A 34 2.01 -7.53 9.61
C ALA A 34 3.47 -7.06 9.62
N THR A 35 4.24 -7.54 8.66
CA THR A 35 5.63 -7.12 8.48
C THR A 35 5.70 -5.81 7.68
N ALA A 36 6.86 -5.14 7.70
CA ALA A 36 7.09 -4.00 6.82
C ALA A 36 6.90 -4.37 5.34
N ALA A 37 7.37 -5.55 4.93
CA ALA A 37 7.21 -6.06 3.56
C ALA A 37 5.73 -6.27 3.17
N ASP A 38 4.88 -6.66 4.11
CA ASP A 38 3.43 -6.79 3.88
C ASP A 38 2.78 -5.43 3.60
N ILE A 39 3.08 -4.43 4.45
CA ILE A 39 2.52 -3.07 4.33
C ILE A 39 3.03 -2.38 3.05
N GLU A 40 4.33 -2.46 2.79
CA GLU A 40 4.92 -1.88 1.58
C GLU A 40 4.38 -2.57 0.33
N GLY A 41 4.37 -3.90 0.32
CA GLY A 41 3.83 -4.68 -0.80
C GLY A 41 2.34 -4.46 -1.03
N LEU A 42 1.57 -4.18 0.02
CA LEU A 42 0.16 -3.81 -0.10
C LEU A 42 0.00 -2.43 -0.71
N GLY A 43 0.81 -1.45 -0.27
CA GLY A 43 0.79 -0.12 -0.84
C GLY A 43 1.21 -0.09 -2.31
N GLU A 44 2.24 -0.84 -2.71
CA GLU A 44 2.63 -0.96 -4.12
C GLU A 44 1.53 -1.59 -4.98
N GLU A 45 0.82 -2.59 -4.45
CA GLU A 45 -0.34 -3.19 -5.13
C GLU A 45 -1.50 -2.19 -5.30
N VAL A 46 -1.77 -1.38 -4.28
CA VAL A 46 -2.75 -0.28 -4.37
C VAL A 46 -2.35 0.71 -5.46
N ARG A 47 -1.09 1.16 -5.48
CA ARG A 47 -0.57 2.09 -6.49
C ARG A 47 -0.72 1.52 -7.90
N ARG A 48 -0.38 0.25 -8.10
CA ARG A 48 -0.51 -0.46 -9.38
C ARG A 48 -1.97 -0.49 -9.85
N ARG A 49 -2.90 -0.93 -9.01
CA ARG A 49 -4.33 -1.02 -9.36
C ARG A 49 -4.94 0.35 -9.66
N VAL A 50 -4.59 1.37 -8.88
CA VAL A 50 -5.07 2.74 -9.14
C VAL A 50 -4.57 3.25 -10.48
N HIS A 51 -3.29 3.03 -10.80
CA HIS A 51 -2.74 3.39 -12.09
C HIS A 51 -3.45 2.64 -13.24
N GLU A 52 -3.65 1.33 -13.13
CA GLU A 52 -4.37 0.53 -14.14
C GLU A 52 -5.82 0.96 -14.34
N THR A 53 -6.51 1.33 -13.25
CA THR A 53 -7.95 1.64 -13.29
C THR A 53 -8.23 3.08 -13.71
N SER A 54 -7.33 4.02 -13.39
CA SER A 54 -7.58 5.46 -13.55
C SER A 54 -6.53 6.22 -14.36
N GLY A 55 -5.39 5.61 -14.66
CA GLY A 55 -4.23 6.29 -15.23
C GLY A 55 -3.47 7.20 -14.26
N VAL A 56 -3.92 7.32 -13.00
CA VAL A 56 -3.29 8.18 -12.00
C VAL A 56 -2.17 7.43 -11.28
N ALA A 57 -0.97 7.99 -11.29
CA ALA A 57 0.15 7.51 -10.48
C ALA A 57 0.05 8.05 -9.05
N LEU A 58 -0.14 7.16 -8.08
CA LEU A 58 -0.05 7.53 -6.66
C LEU A 58 1.40 7.53 -6.19
N HIS A 59 1.71 8.40 -5.24
CA HIS A 59 3.02 8.50 -4.59
C HIS A 59 2.87 8.27 -3.09
N TRP A 60 3.92 7.73 -2.46
CA TRP A 60 3.94 7.55 -1.02
C TRP A 60 4.04 8.91 -0.32
N GLU A 61 3.13 9.15 0.64
CA GLU A 61 3.22 10.32 1.53
C GLU A 61 4.21 10.05 2.68
N ILE A 62 4.24 8.83 3.18
CA ILE A 62 5.11 8.42 4.29
C ILE A 62 6.51 8.04 3.81
N LYS A 63 7.49 8.28 4.68
CA LYS A 63 8.87 7.81 4.47
C LYS A 63 9.00 6.38 4.96
N ARG A 64 9.51 5.50 4.12
CA ARG A 64 9.90 4.12 4.46
C ARG A 64 11.37 4.10 4.85
N ILE A 65 11.70 3.62 6.05
CA ILE A 65 13.08 3.58 6.56
C ILE A 65 13.51 2.15 6.85
N GLY A 66 14.81 1.90 6.79
CA GLY A 66 15.40 0.58 7.01
C GLY A 66 15.97 -0.02 5.72
N VAL A 67 16.27 -1.32 5.78
CA VAL A 67 16.77 -2.09 4.65
C VAL A 67 15.77 -3.21 4.38
N SER A 68 15.42 -3.40 3.12
CA SER A 68 14.55 -4.49 2.70
C SER A 68 15.22 -5.84 3.00
N ALA A 69 14.41 -6.90 3.14
CA ALA A 69 14.92 -8.23 3.50
C ALA A 69 15.91 -8.81 2.47
N ASP A 70 15.89 -8.32 1.23
CA ASP A 70 16.83 -8.63 0.15
C ASP A 70 18.09 -7.74 0.15
N GLY A 71 18.24 -6.86 1.15
CA GLY A 71 19.36 -5.94 1.27
C GLY A 71 19.20 -4.63 0.48
N SER A 72 18.07 -4.41 -0.20
CA SER A 72 17.85 -3.18 -0.97
C SER A 72 17.46 -1.99 -0.08
N THR A 73 17.97 -0.80 -0.42
CA THR A 73 17.61 0.45 0.27
C THR A 73 16.38 1.06 -0.39
N PRO A 74 15.32 1.44 0.35
CA PRO A 74 14.17 2.09 -0.24
C PRO A 74 14.58 3.41 -0.89
N THR A 75 14.26 3.58 -2.18
CA THR A 75 14.51 4.83 -2.90
C THR A 75 13.33 5.78 -2.65
N PHE A 76 13.64 6.99 -2.19
CA PHE A 76 12.67 8.07 -2.02
C PHE A 76 12.71 8.93 -3.28
N THR A 77 11.72 8.75 -4.17
CA THR A 77 11.59 9.55 -5.40
C THR A 77 10.21 10.17 -5.47
#